data_AF-A0A1L1PBD9-F1
#
_entry.id   AF-A0A1L1PBD9-F1
#
_cell.length_a   1.000
_cell.length_b   1.000
_cell.length_c   1.000
_cell.angle_alpha   90.00
_cell.angle_beta   90.00
_cell.angle_gamma   90.00
#
_symmetry.space_group_name_H-M   'P 1'
#
loop_
_entity.id
_entity.type
_entity.pdbx_description
1 polymer ?
#
loop_
_entity_poly.entity_id
_entity_poly.type
_entity_poly.pdbx_seq_one_letter_code
_entity_poly.pdbx_strand_id
1 'polypeptide(L)'
;MFHGTEVPAAIARARSRLLQFQHNPAKHRRHALKVLIKFKMLELQRIEHDALQAWFGGSDYFIQIAQIDHSQLPSEVLNSLLKELEQAQALAIRGNWILNQ
;
A
#
# COMPACT_ATOMS: atom_id res chain seq x y z
N MET A 1 6.49 -39.99 -10.94
CA MET A 1 6.78 -39.32 -12.22
C MET A 1 6.28 -37.89 -12.14
N PHE A 2 7.18 -36.91 -11.96
CA PHE A 2 6.83 -35.49 -12.06
C PHE A 2 6.72 -35.15 -13.55
N HIS A 3 5.50 -34.84 -14.01
CA HIS A 3 5.24 -34.54 -15.41
C HIS A 3 5.80 -33.15 -15.72
N GLY A 4 6.76 -33.08 -16.66
CA GLY A 4 7.44 -31.84 -17.07
C GLY A 4 6.55 -30.76 -17.71
N THR A 5 5.23 -30.93 -17.70
CA THR A 5 4.21 -29.96 -18.12
C THR A 5 3.89 -28.91 -17.04
N GLU A 6 4.15 -29.22 -15.77
CA GLU A 6 3.91 -28.27 -14.65
C GLU A 6 4.91 -27.11 -14.65
N VAL A 7 6.16 -27.36 -15.07
CA VAL A 7 7.24 -26.36 -15.06
C VAL A 7 7.00 -25.25 -16.09
N PRO A 8 6.69 -25.54 -17.37
CA PRO A 8 6.33 -24.51 -18.35
C PRO A 8 5.09 -23.71 -17.92
N ALA A 9 4.07 -24.38 -17.36
CA ALA A 9 2.86 -23.71 -16.87
C ALA A 9 3.14 -22.82 -15.65
N ALA A 10 4.04 -23.23 -14.74
CA ALA A 10 4.48 -22.42 -13.61
C ALA A 10 5.29 -21.20 -14.07
N ILE A 11 6.19 -21.37 -15.04
CA ILE A 11 6.97 -20.26 -15.62
C ILE A 11 6.07 -19.28 -16.35
N ALA A 12 5.09 -19.75 -17.13
CA ALA A 12 4.12 -18.88 -17.81
C ALA A 12 3.31 -18.04 -16.82
N ARG A 13 2.84 -18.65 -15.72
CA ARG A 13 2.15 -17.95 -14.63
C ARG A 13 3.05 -16.91 -13.95
N ALA A 14 4.30 -17.28 -13.64
CA ALA A 14 5.26 -16.36 -13.04
C ALA A 14 5.55 -15.15 -13.95
N ARG A 15 5.74 -15.38 -15.26
CA ARG A 15 5.93 -14.33 -16.27
C ARG A 15 4.70 -13.44 -16.42
N SER A 16 3.49 -14.01 -16.44
CA SER A 16 2.25 -13.23 -16.48
C SER A 16 2.13 -12.32 -15.26
N ARG A 17 2.42 -12.83 -14.06
CA ARG A 17 2.40 -12.03 -12.83
C ARG A 17 3.47 -10.94 -12.82
N LEU A 18 4.67 -11.24 -13.31
CA LEU A 18 5.73 -10.23 -13.48
C LEU A 18 5.32 -9.15 -14.47
N LEU A 19 4.76 -9.52 -15.62
CA LEU A 19 4.23 -8.58 -16.60
C LEU A 19 3.12 -7.73 -16.01
N GLN A 20 2.22 -8.28 -15.20
CA GLN A 20 1.19 -7.50 -14.51
C GLN A 20 1.78 -6.48 -13.54
N PHE A 21 2.85 -6.83 -12.82
CA PHE A 21 3.57 -5.87 -11.96
C PHE A 21 4.30 -4.80 -12.77
N GLN A 22 4.90 -5.17 -13.91
CA GLN A 22 5.57 -4.22 -14.81
C GLN A 22 4.59 -3.28 -15.53
N HIS A 23 3.40 -3.75 -15.89
CA HIS A 23 2.39 -2.93 -16.57
C HIS A 23 1.69 -1.95 -15.63
N ASN A 24 1.76 -2.13 -14.31
CA ASN A 24 1.06 -1.26 -13.36
C ASN A 24 1.90 -0.95 -12.09
N PRO A 25 3.11 -0.36 -12.26
CA PRO A 25 4.03 -0.12 -11.15
C PRO A 25 3.45 0.87 -10.13
N ALA A 26 2.65 1.86 -10.57
CA ALA A 26 1.95 2.79 -9.69
C ALA A 26 0.93 2.07 -8.77
N LYS A 27 0.14 1.13 -9.33
CA LYS A 27 -0.82 0.34 -8.55
C LYS A 27 -0.11 -0.54 -7.51
N HIS A 28 1.02 -1.12 -7.88
CA HIS A 28 1.81 -1.94 -6.96
C HIS A 28 2.38 -1.11 -5.80
N ARG A 29 2.98 0.07 -6.10
CA ARG A 29 3.44 1.03 -5.08
C ARG A 29 2.31 1.43 -4.13
N ARG A 30 1.16 1.84 -4.68
CA ARG A 30 -0.04 2.16 -3.88
C ARG A 30 -0.46 1.02 -2.98
N HIS A 31 -0.45 -0.22 -3.48
CA HIS A 31 -0.79 -1.38 -2.66
C HIS A 31 0.22 -1.59 -1.53
N ALA A 32 1.51 -1.48 -1.81
CA ALA A 32 2.56 -1.58 -0.79
C ALA A 32 2.42 -0.50 0.30
N LEU A 33 2.16 0.75 -0.08
CA LEU A 33 1.90 1.84 0.87
C LEU A 33 0.71 1.53 1.79
N LYS A 34 -0.41 1.04 1.22
CA LYS A 34 -1.58 0.63 2.01
C LYS A 34 -1.27 -0.49 2.99
N VAL A 35 -0.47 -1.47 2.58
CA VAL A 35 -0.04 -2.58 3.43
C VAL A 35 0.77 -2.06 4.62
N LEU A 36 1.70 -1.13 4.39
CA LEU A 36 2.52 -0.55 5.45
C LEU A 36 1.70 0.27 6.45
N ILE A 37 0.72 1.04 5.97
CA ILE A 37 -0.24 1.73 6.85
C ILE A 37 -1.03 0.72 7.70
N LYS A 38 -1.54 -0.36 7.09
CA LYS A 38 -2.27 -1.40 7.84
C LYS A 38 -1.40 -2.08 8.89
N PHE A 39 -0.15 -2.39 8.57
CA PHE A 39 0.80 -2.93 9.57
C PHE A 39 1.01 -1.97 10.73
N LYS A 40 1.16 -0.66 10.45
CA LYS A 40 1.27 0.33 11.51
C LYS A 40 0.01 0.40 12.38
N MET A 41 -1.16 0.21 11.77
CA MET A 41 -2.45 0.16 12.47
C MET A 41 -2.66 -1.12 13.28
N LEU A 42 -2.08 -2.25 12.86
CA LEU A 42 -2.07 -3.46 13.68
C LEU A 42 -1.22 -3.28 14.95
N GLU A 43 -0.13 -2.52 14.88
CA GLU A 43 0.70 -2.20 16.05
C GLU A 43 -0.02 -1.24 17.02
N LEU A 44 -0.52 -0.11 16.52
CA LEU A 44 -1.04 0.96 17.38
C LEU A 44 -2.51 0.82 17.74
N GLN A 45 -3.29 0.06 16.95
CA GLN A 45 -4.76 -0.08 17.01
C GLN A 45 -5.55 1.21 16.77
N ARG A 46 -5.03 2.37 17.18
CA ARG A 46 -5.54 3.70 16.86
C ARG A 46 -4.41 4.71 16.81
N ILE A 47 -4.56 5.74 15.99
CA ILE A 47 -3.62 6.87 15.92
C ILE A 47 -4.38 8.15 15.57
N GLU A 48 -3.90 9.29 16.04
CA GLU A 48 -4.38 10.58 15.56
C GLU A 48 -3.94 10.82 14.11
N HIS A 49 -4.77 11.50 13.34
CA HIS A 49 -4.51 11.76 11.92
C HIS A 49 -3.19 12.53 11.72
N ASP A 50 -2.97 13.59 12.50
CA ASP A 50 -1.74 14.39 12.46
C ASP A 50 -0.49 13.56 12.81
N ALA A 51 -0.60 12.67 13.79
CA ALA A 51 0.50 11.78 14.18
C ALA A 51 0.81 10.76 13.08
N LEU A 52 -0.21 10.25 12.38
CA LEU A 52 0.00 9.39 11.22
C LEU A 52 0.61 10.15 10.04
N GLN A 53 0.18 11.39 9.82
CA GLN A 53 0.74 12.26 8.78
C GLN A 53 2.21 12.57 9.05
N ALA A 54 2.57 12.86 10.30
CA ALA A 54 3.96 13.05 10.71
C ALA A 54 4.80 11.77 10.53
N TRP A 55 4.27 10.61 10.90
CA TRP A 55 4.95 9.33 10.69
C TRP A 55 5.15 9.02 9.20
N PHE A 56 4.12 9.22 8.38
CA PHE A 56 4.17 8.96 6.94
C PHE A 56 5.12 9.92 6.22
N GLY A 57 5.07 11.21 6.59
CA GLY A 57 5.93 12.25 6.02
C GLY A 57 7.35 12.30 6.60
N GLY A 58 7.63 11.59 7.71
CA GLY A 58 8.94 11.54 8.35
C GLY A 58 9.78 10.32 7.98
N SER A 59 9.25 9.39 7.17
CA SER A 59 10.02 8.24 6.69
C SER A 59 10.47 8.46 5.25
N ASP A 60 11.80 8.54 5.06
CA ASP A 60 12.44 8.69 3.75
C ASP A 60 11.93 7.67 2.72
N TYR A 61 11.60 6.46 3.17
CA TYR A 61 11.06 5.39 2.33
C TYR A 61 9.69 5.74 1.74
N PHE A 62 8.75 6.26 2.54
CA PHE A 62 7.43 6.67 2.05
C PHE A 62 7.54 7.89 1.15
N ILE A 63 8.41 8.84 1.50
CA ILE A 63 8.67 10.03 0.71
C ILE A 63 9.19 9.63 -0.68
N GLN A 64 10.18 8.74 -0.74
CA GLN A 64 10.73 8.25 -2.02
C GLN A 64 9.66 7.56 -2.87
N ILE A 65 8.83 6.70 -2.28
CA ILE A 65 7.76 6.00 -3.02
C ILE A 65 6.68 6.96 -3.49
N ALA A 66 6.29 7.93 -2.68
CA ALA A 66 5.30 8.96 -3.02
C ALA A 66 5.81 9.92 -4.10
N GLN A 67 7.10 10.31 -4.03
CA GLN A 67 7.73 11.20 -5.00
C GLN A 67 7.87 10.60 -6.40
N ILE A 68 7.86 9.27 -6.54
CA ILE A 68 7.85 8.61 -7.86
C ILE A 68 6.55 8.87 -8.64
N ASP A 69 5.45 9.24 -7.96
CA ASP A 69 4.21 9.68 -8.62
C ASP A 69 4.21 11.22 -8.89
N HIS A 70 5.37 11.87 -8.75
CA HIS A 70 5.85 13.17 -9.25
C HIS A 70 4.98 14.44 -9.04
N SER A 71 3.80 14.35 -8.42
CA SER A 71 2.83 15.47 -8.47
C SER A 71 2.00 15.68 -7.20
N GLN A 72 2.19 14.89 -6.13
CA GLN A 72 1.37 14.97 -4.93
C GLN A 72 2.21 15.16 -3.67
N LEU A 73 1.73 15.99 -2.75
CA LEU A 73 2.32 16.11 -1.41
C LEU A 73 2.13 14.77 -0.65
N PRO A 74 3.07 14.35 0.22
CA PRO A 74 2.92 13.11 1.00
C PRO A 74 1.60 13.02 1.78
N SER A 75 1.09 14.15 2.25
CA SER A 75 -0.22 14.26 2.92
C SER A 75 -1.40 13.95 1.99
N GLU A 76 -1.37 14.39 0.74
CA GLU A 76 -2.39 14.11 -0.27
C GLU A 76 -2.39 12.62 -0.64
N VAL A 77 -1.20 12.06 -0.80
CA VAL A 77 -1.01 10.62 -1.02
C VAL A 77 -1.61 9.83 0.15
N LEU A 78 -1.21 10.15 1.38
CA LEU A 78 -1.75 9.51 2.58
C LEU A 78 -3.27 9.61 2.64
N ASN A 79 -3.84 10.81 2.46
CA ASN A 79 -5.29 11.01 2.50
C ASN A 79 -6.02 10.17 1.45
N SER A 80 -5.46 10.01 0.25
CA SER A 80 -6.04 9.14 -0.77
C SER A 80 -5.99 7.65 -0.38
N LEU A 81 -4.89 7.21 0.24
CA LEU A 81 -4.71 5.83 0.70
C LEU A 81 -5.66 5.50 1.86
N LEU A 82 -5.85 6.45 2.79
CA LEU A 82 -6.77 6.31 3.91
C LEU A 82 -8.22 6.18 3.44
N LYS A 83 -8.65 6.97 2.45
CA LYS A 83 -9.99 6.83 1.83
C LYS A 83 -10.18 5.46 1.20
N GLU A 84 -9.18 4.94 0.50
CA GLU A 84 -9.26 3.60 -0.09
C GLU A 84 -9.32 2.49 0.96
N LEU A 85 -8.56 2.64 2.06
CA LEU A 85 -8.57 1.67 3.16
C LEU A 85 -9.89 1.71 3.93
N GLU A 86 -10.49 2.88 4.12
CA GLU A 86 -11.82 3.04 4.71
C GLU A 86 -12.90 2.40 3.82
N GLN A 87 -12.87 2.64 2.51
CA GLN A 87 -13.77 2.00 1.54
C GLN A 87 -13.64 0.47 1.53
N ALA A 88 -12.42 -0.04 1.74
CA ALA A 88 -12.15 -1.47 1.88
C ALA A 88 -12.45 -2.02 3.29
N GLN A 89 -13.00 -1.20 4.19
CA GLN A 89 -13.27 -1.54 5.59
C GLN A 89 -12.03 -2.05 6.37
N ALA A 90 -10.84 -1.64 5.95
CA ALA A 90 -9.58 -2.02 6.59
C ALA A 90 -9.21 -1.11 7.78
N LEU A 91 -9.80 0.08 7.84
CA LEU A 91 -9.73 1.04 8.94
C LEU A 91 -11.01 1.87 8.96
N ALA A 92 -11.21 2.67 10.01
CA ALA A 92 -12.28 3.66 10.07
C ALA A 92 -11.74 5.02 10.52
N ILE A 93 -12.26 6.10 9.93
CA ILE A 93 -11.92 7.46 10.33
C ILE A 93 -13.06 8.00 11.21
N ARG A 94 -12.72 8.44 12.43
CA ARG A 94 -13.68 8.96 13.42
C ARG A 94 -13.14 10.26 14.02
N GLY A 95 -13.59 11.38 13.47
CA GLY A 95 -13.04 12.70 13.84
C GLY A 95 -11.55 12.75 13.53
N ASN A 96 -10.72 13.06 14.53
CA ASN A 96 -9.26 13.07 14.39
C ASN A 96 -8.59 11.69 14.50
N TRP A 97 -9.36 10.63 14.77
CA TRP A 97 -8.80 9.30 15.02
C TRP A 97 -8.92 8.39 13.81
N ILE A 98 -7.85 7.66 13.53
CA ILE A 98 -7.84 6.51 12.63
C ILE A 98 -7.84 5.25 13.49
N LEU A 99 -8.84 4.41 13.28
CA LEU A 99 -9.08 3.19 14.05
C LEU A 99 -8.81 1.98 13.17
N ASN A 100 -8.04 1.04 13.69
CA ASN A 100 -7.92 -0.28 13.10
C ASN A 100 -9.30 -0.99 13.10
N GLN A 101 -9.64 -1.65 12.00
CA GLN A 101 -10.76 -2.60 11.91
C GLN A 101 -10.22 -4.03 12.02
#